data_AF-A0A497TK08-F1
#
_entry.id   AF-A0A497TK08-F1
#
_cell.length_a   1.000
_cell.length_b   1.000
_cell.length_c   1.000
_cell.angle_alpha   90.00
_cell.angle_beta   90.00
_cell.angle_gamma   90.00
#
_symmetry.space_group_name_H-M   'P 1'
#
loop_
_entity.id
_entity.type
_entity.pdbx_description
1 polymer ?
#
loop_
_entity_poly.entity_id
_entity_poly.type
_entity_poly.pdbx_seq_one_letter_code
_entity_poly.pdbx_strand_id
1 'polypeptide(L)'
;MLEIKNKVSGEVIASLELETLVGADLREMDLEAADLRNRDLRGARFNSTELVDADLSGANLQGATFNNAHLSGASLKDANLVQARFGSNVRANAAVLEGADLSGADLRGADLRNGMFRRANLSGADLSRADMCDADFQQADLSGAMAHDALFIKANLRRADLSNADFRDAHLNDTNLIKANLSGINLESLQPDGFSAINLANLEGANLSGAHLRNISAEDCVMRNVNLSGADLSHAVMGGTVMRSADVTNTNFEGVELASVTMDFSNFSKALNADIPSYKQNLR
;
A
#
# COMPACT_ATOMS: atom_id res chain seq x y z
N MET A 1 -5.45 -4.05 -39.44
CA MET A 1 -5.00 -5.13 -38.54
C MET A 1 -3.99 -4.53 -37.60
N LEU A 2 -4.21 -4.71 -36.30
CA LEU A 2 -3.32 -4.22 -35.26
C LEU A 2 -2.51 -5.40 -34.74
N GLU A 3 -1.19 -5.25 -34.75
CA GLU A 3 -0.25 -6.27 -34.28
C GLU A 3 0.25 -5.93 -32.88
N ILE A 4 0.24 -6.92 -31.99
CA ILE A 4 0.97 -6.89 -30.72
C ILE A 4 2.24 -7.71 -30.92
N LYS A 5 3.37 -7.14 -30.51
CA LYS A 5 4.70 -7.73 -30.72
C LYS A 5 5.32 -8.11 -29.39
N ASN A 6 6.22 -9.08 -29.39
CA ASN A 6 7.08 -9.36 -28.25
C ASN A 6 8.10 -8.21 -28.07
N LYS A 7 8.30 -7.73 -26.83
CA LYS A 7 9.16 -6.60 -26.49
C LYS A 7 10.65 -6.84 -26.73
N VAL A 8 11.07 -8.10 -26.79
CA VAL A 8 12.48 -8.50 -26.99
C VAL A 8 12.72 -8.92 -28.44
N SER A 9 11.96 -9.89 -28.95
CA SER A 9 12.18 -10.44 -30.30
C SER A 9 11.61 -9.55 -31.41
N GLY A 10 10.61 -8.72 -31.12
CA GLY A 10 9.89 -7.93 -32.11
C GLY A 10 8.93 -8.73 -32.99
N GLU A 11 8.80 -10.05 -32.75
CA GLU A 11 7.88 -10.92 -33.46
C GLU A 11 6.44 -10.60 -33.12
N VAL A 12 5.53 -10.75 -34.08
CA VAL A 12 4.09 -10.58 -33.87
C VAL A 12 3.57 -11.79 -33.09
N ILE A 13 3.07 -11.55 -31.89
CA ILE A 13 2.50 -12.58 -31.00
C ILE A 13 0.97 -12.59 -31.05
N ALA A 14 0.35 -11.48 -31.46
CA ALA A 14 -1.08 -11.43 -31.73
C ALA A 14 -1.42 -10.45 -32.86
N SER A 15 -2.42 -10.81 -33.66
CA SER A 15 -2.97 -9.97 -34.74
C SER A 15 -4.46 -9.82 -34.54
N LEU A 16 -4.93 -8.59 -34.44
CA LEU A 16 -6.31 -8.24 -34.13
C LEU A 16 -6.94 -7.49 -35.31
N GLU A 17 -8.14 -7.90 -35.71
CA GLU A 17 -8.94 -7.17 -36.70
C GLU A 17 -9.68 -5.98 -36.07
N LEU A 18 -8.91 -5.09 -35.45
CA LEU A 18 -9.38 -3.88 -34.78
C LEU A 18 -8.65 -2.65 -35.32
N GLU A 19 -9.31 -1.49 -35.27
CA GLU A 19 -8.71 -0.19 -35.58
C GLU A 19 -7.97 0.41 -34.37
N THR A 20 -8.36 0.03 -33.16
CA THR A 20 -7.83 0.53 -31.88
C THR A 20 -7.87 -0.57 -30.82
N LEU A 21 -7.07 -0.41 -29.75
CA LEU A 21 -7.14 -1.28 -28.57
C LEU A 21 -8.07 -0.75 -27.46
N VAL A 22 -8.66 0.44 -27.64
CA VAL A 22 -9.67 0.96 -26.70
C VAL A 22 -10.85 0.01 -26.65
N GLY A 23 -11.19 -0.47 -25.44
CA GLY A 23 -12.26 -1.44 -25.21
C GLY A 23 -12.01 -2.83 -25.81
N ALA A 24 -10.80 -3.11 -26.30
CA ALA A 24 -10.50 -4.38 -26.95
C ALA A 24 -10.72 -5.57 -26.01
N ASP A 25 -11.22 -6.65 -26.59
CA ASP A 25 -11.32 -7.93 -25.90
C ASP A 25 -9.99 -8.68 -26.03
N LEU A 26 -9.21 -8.70 -24.95
CA LEU A 26 -7.90 -9.35 -24.88
C LEU A 26 -7.91 -10.50 -23.86
N ARG A 27 -9.10 -10.94 -23.45
CA ARG A 27 -9.28 -11.97 -22.43
C ARG A 27 -8.70 -13.28 -22.90
N GLU A 28 -8.11 -14.04 -21.96
CA GLU A 28 -7.58 -15.39 -22.19
C GLU A 28 -6.45 -15.47 -23.24
N MET A 29 -5.94 -14.32 -23.70
CA MET A 29 -4.82 -14.28 -24.64
C MET A 29 -3.50 -14.56 -23.93
N ASP A 30 -2.58 -15.17 -24.66
CA ASP A 30 -1.17 -15.20 -24.32
C ASP A 30 -0.49 -13.96 -24.90
N LEU A 31 -0.14 -13.03 -24.00
CA LEU A 31 0.56 -11.79 -24.28
C LEU A 31 1.84 -11.70 -23.44
N GLU A 32 2.47 -12.85 -23.16
CA GLU A 32 3.76 -12.90 -22.47
C GLU A 32 4.79 -12.02 -23.20
N ALA A 33 5.47 -11.17 -22.42
CA ALA A 33 6.46 -10.22 -22.90
C ALA A 33 5.94 -9.30 -24.03
N ALA A 34 4.64 -9.02 -24.11
CA ALA A 34 4.07 -8.10 -25.10
C ALA A 34 4.61 -6.67 -24.95
N ASP A 35 4.89 -6.00 -26.07
CA ASP A 35 5.14 -4.55 -26.13
C ASP A 35 3.82 -3.80 -26.32
N LEU A 36 3.33 -3.26 -25.21
CA LEU A 36 2.11 -2.47 -25.10
C LEU A 36 2.40 -1.04 -24.60
N ARG A 37 3.65 -0.59 -24.68
CA ARG A 37 4.09 0.73 -24.21
C ARG A 37 3.32 1.85 -24.89
N ASN A 38 2.93 2.85 -24.09
CA ASN A 38 2.25 4.07 -24.55
C ASN A 38 0.98 3.82 -25.39
N ARG A 39 0.41 2.61 -25.35
CA ARG A 39 -0.81 2.29 -26.09
C ARG A 39 -2.03 2.84 -25.37
N ASP A 40 -3.04 3.24 -26.15
CA ASP A 40 -4.36 3.53 -25.63
C ASP A 40 -5.17 2.24 -25.49
N LEU A 41 -5.28 1.77 -24.25
CA LEU A 41 -5.91 0.52 -23.80
C LEU A 41 -7.09 0.79 -22.87
N ARG A 42 -7.68 2.01 -22.94
CA ARG A 42 -8.79 2.40 -22.07
C ARG A 42 -9.93 1.40 -22.18
N GLY A 43 -10.39 0.90 -21.04
CA GLY A 43 -11.46 -0.09 -20.96
C GLY A 43 -11.17 -1.44 -21.62
N ALA A 44 -9.93 -1.71 -22.04
CA ALA A 44 -9.55 -3.01 -22.57
C ALA A 44 -9.76 -4.11 -21.52
N ARG A 45 -10.11 -5.31 -21.97
CA ARG A 45 -10.43 -6.45 -21.11
C ARG A 45 -9.30 -7.46 -21.15
N PHE A 46 -8.51 -7.51 -20.09
CA PHE A 46 -7.38 -8.43 -19.88
C PHE A 46 -7.72 -9.55 -18.88
N ASN A 47 -9.00 -9.89 -18.71
CA ASN A 47 -9.39 -10.93 -17.78
C ASN A 47 -8.80 -12.29 -18.18
N SER A 48 -8.16 -12.98 -17.24
CA SER A 48 -7.46 -14.26 -17.49
C SER A 48 -6.38 -14.21 -18.58
N THR A 49 -5.81 -13.03 -18.86
CA THR A 49 -4.73 -12.86 -19.85
C THR A 49 -3.37 -13.14 -19.19
N GLU A 50 -2.48 -13.82 -19.91
CA GLU A 50 -1.07 -13.95 -19.54
C GLU A 50 -0.31 -12.71 -20.05
N LEU A 51 0.23 -11.92 -19.13
CA LEU A 51 0.98 -10.67 -19.34
C LEU A 51 2.32 -10.71 -18.60
N VAL A 52 2.82 -11.90 -18.28
CA VAL A 52 4.10 -12.09 -17.60
C VAL A 52 5.18 -11.36 -18.40
N ASP A 53 5.97 -10.55 -17.72
CA ASP A 53 7.01 -9.69 -18.32
C ASP A 53 6.52 -8.76 -19.44
N ALA A 54 5.23 -8.50 -19.61
CA ALA A 54 4.74 -7.54 -20.60
C ALA A 54 5.21 -6.12 -20.26
N ASP A 55 5.40 -5.28 -21.27
CA ASP A 55 5.74 -3.87 -21.11
C ASP A 55 4.54 -2.99 -21.47
N LEU A 56 3.85 -2.51 -20.44
CA LEU A 56 2.71 -1.61 -20.46
C LEU A 56 3.12 -0.19 -20.01
N SER A 57 4.42 0.13 -20.00
CA SER A 57 4.91 1.42 -19.49
C SER A 57 4.29 2.60 -20.24
N GLY A 58 3.78 3.59 -19.50
CA GLY A 58 3.11 4.77 -20.05
C GLY A 58 1.79 4.49 -20.78
N ALA A 59 1.28 3.25 -20.76
CA ALA A 59 0.01 2.93 -21.40
C ALA A 59 -1.17 3.60 -20.69
N ASN A 60 -2.21 3.92 -21.46
CA ASN A 60 -3.47 4.39 -20.90
C ASN A 60 -4.42 3.21 -20.70
N LEU A 61 -4.53 2.75 -19.46
CA LEU A 61 -5.30 1.59 -19.02
C LEU A 61 -6.51 2.00 -18.15
N GLN A 62 -6.95 3.26 -18.27
CA GLN A 62 -8.08 3.76 -17.48
C GLN A 62 -9.31 2.85 -17.65
N GLY A 63 -9.84 2.36 -16.54
CA GLY A 63 -11.00 1.47 -16.51
C GLY A 63 -10.79 0.07 -17.10
N ALA A 64 -9.55 -0.33 -17.43
CA ALA A 64 -9.26 -1.68 -17.93
C ALA A 64 -9.49 -2.75 -16.85
N THR A 65 -9.81 -3.97 -17.26
CA THR A 65 -10.12 -5.08 -16.35
C THR A 65 -9.07 -6.18 -16.42
N PHE A 66 -8.55 -6.60 -15.26
CA PHE A 66 -7.44 -7.55 -15.09
C PHE A 66 -7.79 -8.71 -14.15
N ASN A 67 -9.07 -8.96 -13.85
CA ASN A 67 -9.43 -10.07 -12.95
C ASN A 67 -8.82 -11.37 -13.47
N ASN A 68 -8.14 -12.11 -12.60
CA ASN A 68 -7.44 -13.36 -12.90
C ASN A 68 -6.30 -13.23 -13.93
N ALA A 69 -5.83 -12.02 -14.25
CA ALA A 69 -4.68 -11.83 -15.12
C ALA A 69 -3.36 -12.10 -14.39
N HIS A 70 -2.35 -12.57 -15.12
CA HIS A 70 -1.00 -12.76 -14.61
C HIS A 70 -0.06 -11.70 -15.18
N LEU A 71 0.42 -10.80 -14.34
CA LEU A 71 1.32 -9.69 -14.68
C LEU A 71 2.63 -9.76 -13.88
N SER A 72 3.06 -10.96 -13.47
CA SER A 72 4.33 -11.12 -12.76
C SER A 72 5.48 -10.55 -13.60
N GLY A 73 6.31 -9.69 -13.00
CA GLY A 73 7.42 -9.02 -13.70
C GLY A 73 7.03 -7.99 -14.77
N ALA A 74 5.74 -7.74 -15.00
CA ALA A 74 5.29 -6.76 -16.00
C ALA A 74 5.69 -5.33 -15.60
N SER A 75 5.97 -4.50 -16.59
CA SER A 75 6.19 -3.06 -16.38
C SER A 75 4.91 -2.29 -16.66
N LEU A 76 4.35 -1.66 -15.62
CA LEU A 76 3.24 -0.72 -15.63
C LEU A 76 3.72 0.69 -15.22
N LYS A 77 5.03 0.93 -15.31
CA LYS A 77 5.66 2.18 -14.94
C LYS A 77 5.00 3.37 -15.63
N ASP A 78 4.68 4.42 -14.87
CA ASP A 78 4.03 5.65 -15.35
C ASP A 78 2.70 5.41 -16.10
N ALA A 79 2.08 4.22 -15.98
CA ALA A 79 0.83 3.91 -16.65
C ALA A 79 -0.37 4.61 -15.98
N ASN A 80 -1.36 4.99 -16.78
CA ASN A 80 -2.64 5.49 -16.27
C ASN A 80 -3.56 4.29 -16.01
N LEU A 81 -3.74 3.94 -14.73
CA LEU A 81 -4.56 2.85 -14.21
C LEU A 81 -5.77 3.36 -13.41
N VAL A 82 -6.19 4.60 -13.64
CA VAL A 82 -7.35 5.20 -12.96
C VAL A 82 -8.56 4.31 -13.13
N GLN A 83 -9.19 3.92 -12.02
CA GLN A 83 -10.36 3.03 -11.99
C GLN A 83 -10.13 1.66 -12.66
N ALA A 84 -8.89 1.23 -12.86
CA ALA A 84 -8.60 -0.12 -13.34
C ALA A 84 -9.01 -1.17 -12.30
N ARG A 85 -9.33 -2.38 -12.76
CA ARG A 85 -9.90 -3.44 -11.92
C ARG A 85 -9.00 -4.68 -11.92
N PHE A 86 -8.10 -4.75 -10.95
CA PHE A 86 -7.26 -5.92 -10.68
C PHE A 86 -7.87 -6.85 -9.64
N GLY A 87 -8.66 -6.28 -8.72
CA GLY A 87 -9.17 -6.93 -7.54
C GLY A 87 -10.43 -7.75 -7.76
N SER A 88 -10.76 -8.55 -6.75
CA SER A 88 -11.95 -9.39 -6.70
C SER A 88 -12.35 -9.63 -5.24
N ASN A 89 -13.61 -9.93 -4.98
CA ASN A 89 -14.06 -10.39 -3.64
C ASN A 89 -13.54 -11.81 -3.31
N VAL A 90 -13.07 -12.55 -4.32
CA VAL A 90 -12.48 -13.87 -4.17
C VAL A 90 -11.02 -13.79 -4.62
N ARG A 91 -10.08 -14.06 -3.71
CA ARG A 91 -8.64 -13.97 -3.96
C ARG A 91 -8.16 -14.77 -5.16
N ALA A 92 -8.77 -15.93 -5.43
CA ALA A 92 -8.43 -16.75 -6.60
C ALA A 92 -8.73 -16.08 -7.95
N ASN A 93 -9.53 -15.02 -7.98
CA ASN A 93 -9.89 -14.28 -9.20
C ASN A 93 -9.26 -12.88 -9.24
N ALA A 94 -8.42 -12.53 -8.28
CA ALA A 94 -7.67 -11.29 -8.30
C ALA A 94 -6.43 -11.44 -9.19
N ALA A 95 -5.91 -10.34 -9.71
CA ALA A 95 -4.72 -10.34 -10.53
C ALA A 95 -3.45 -10.69 -9.72
N VAL A 96 -2.47 -11.29 -10.40
CA VAL A 96 -1.14 -11.57 -9.87
C VAL A 96 -0.16 -10.56 -10.44
N LEU A 97 0.52 -9.79 -9.59
CA LEU A 97 1.48 -8.74 -9.95
C LEU A 97 2.78 -8.91 -9.15
N GLU A 98 3.20 -10.15 -8.93
CA GLU A 98 4.44 -10.42 -8.17
C GLU A 98 5.65 -9.84 -8.92
N GLY A 99 6.39 -8.95 -8.27
CA GLY A 99 7.56 -8.28 -8.85
C GLY A 99 7.27 -7.31 -9.99
N ALA A 100 6.00 -6.95 -10.23
CA ALA A 100 5.66 -5.96 -11.26
C ALA A 100 6.18 -4.55 -10.90
N ASP A 101 6.52 -3.76 -11.92
CA ASP A 101 6.91 -2.35 -11.75
C ASP A 101 5.74 -1.43 -12.04
N LEU A 102 5.10 -0.90 -11.00
CA LEU A 102 4.07 0.14 -11.03
C LEU A 102 4.60 1.50 -10.55
N SER A 103 5.91 1.73 -10.57
CA SER A 103 6.48 3.01 -10.12
C SER A 103 5.89 4.19 -10.91
N GLY A 104 5.50 5.24 -10.19
CA GLY A 104 4.85 6.42 -10.78
C GLY A 104 3.49 6.19 -11.43
N ALA A 105 2.90 4.99 -11.34
CA ALA A 105 1.60 4.72 -11.95
C ALA A 105 0.46 5.48 -11.25
N ASP A 106 -0.55 5.86 -12.03
CA ASP A 106 -1.76 6.50 -11.52
C ASP A 106 -2.86 5.46 -11.31
N LEU A 107 -3.03 4.99 -10.07
CA LEU A 107 -3.97 3.96 -9.63
C LEU A 107 -5.19 4.55 -8.92
N ARG A 108 -5.50 5.84 -9.11
CA ARG A 108 -6.57 6.51 -8.37
C ARG A 108 -7.91 5.79 -8.52
N GLY A 109 -8.48 5.42 -7.37
CA GLY A 109 -9.73 4.67 -7.28
C GLY A 109 -9.74 3.31 -7.98
N ALA A 110 -8.56 2.71 -8.22
CA ALA A 110 -8.48 1.35 -8.72
C ALA A 110 -9.02 0.33 -7.70
N ASP A 111 -9.59 -0.76 -8.21
CA ASP A 111 -9.95 -1.93 -7.40
C ASP A 111 -8.77 -2.89 -7.40
N LEU A 112 -8.09 -3.02 -6.26
CA LEU A 112 -6.91 -3.87 -6.02
C LEU A 112 -7.18 -4.95 -4.96
N ARG A 113 -8.44 -5.12 -4.53
CA ARG A 113 -8.84 -6.05 -3.47
C ARG A 113 -8.36 -7.46 -3.73
N ASN A 114 -7.80 -8.10 -2.70
CA ASN A 114 -7.21 -9.44 -2.76
C ASN A 114 -6.08 -9.64 -3.80
N GLY A 115 -5.61 -8.58 -4.48
CA GLY A 115 -4.52 -8.68 -5.46
C GLY A 115 -3.19 -9.13 -4.84
N MET A 116 -2.33 -9.73 -5.65
CA MET A 116 -1.04 -10.26 -5.21
C MET A 116 0.11 -9.39 -5.73
N PHE A 117 0.60 -8.47 -4.89
CA PHE A 117 1.62 -7.47 -5.21
C PHE A 117 2.94 -7.73 -4.49
N ARG A 118 3.25 -9.00 -4.20
CA ARG A 118 4.48 -9.35 -3.48
C ARG A 118 5.68 -8.81 -4.24
N ARG A 119 6.58 -8.09 -3.55
CA ARG A 119 7.79 -7.49 -4.14
C ARG A 119 7.53 -6.55 -5.33
N ALA A 120 6.29 -6.11 -5.55
CA ALA A 120 5.99 -5.12 -6.58
C ALA A 120 6.61 -3.77 -6.20
N ASN A 121 6.98 -3.00 -7.21
CA ASN A 121 7.44 -1.63 -7.05
C ASN A 121 6.28 -0.68 -7.32
N LEU A 122 5.75 -0.02 -6.29
CA LEU A 122 4.75 1.04 -6.35
C LEU A 122 5.33 2.39 -5.86
N SER A 123 6.66 2.56 -5.90
CA SER A 123 7.30 3.80 -5.46
C SER A 123 6.75 5.00 -6.22
N GLY A 124 6.35 6.04 -5.48
CA GLY A 124 5.75 7.25 -6.03
C GLY A 124 4.41 7.09 -6.75
N ALA A 125 3.76 5.92 -6.67
CA ALA A 125 2.46 5.71 -7.30
C ALA A 125 1.34 6.51 -6.61
N ASP A 126 0.31 6.87 -7.37
CA ASP A 126 -0.90 7.49 -6.84
C ASP A 126 -2.00 6.44 -6.63
N LEU A 127 -2.14 5.98 -5.39
CA LEU A 127 -3.11 5.00 -4.90
C LEU A 127 -4.34 5.68 -4.28
N SER A 128 -4.53 6.98 -4.49
CA SER A 128 -5.56 7.72 -3.77
C SER A 128 -6.95 7.17 -4.06
N ARG A 129 -7.72 6.92 -2.99
CA ARG A 129 -9.05 6.28 -3.03
C ARG A 129 -9.09 4.86 -3.60
N ALA A 130 -7.94 4.22 -3.82
CA ALA A 130 -7.90 2.82 -4.27
C ALA A 130 -8.37 1.88 -3.16
N ASP A 131 -9.00 0.78 -3.56
CA ASP A 131 -9.44 -0.26 -2.63
C ASP A 131 -8.46 -1.44 -2.67
N MET A 132 -7.72 -1.62 -1.59
CA MET A 132 -6.67 -2.63 -1.40
C MET A 132 -7.01 -3.60 -0.26
N CYS A 133 -8.29 -3.72 0.12
CA CYS A 133 -8.68 -4.64 1.18
C CYS A 133 -8.22 -6.07 0.88
N ASP A 134 -7.67 -6.74 1.90
CA ASP A 134 -7.15 -8.11 1.84
C ASP A 134 -6.02 -8.36 0.81
N ALA A 135 -5.44 -7.31 0.21
CA ALA A 135 -4.36 -7.43 -0.76
C ALA A 135 -3.02 -7.84 -0.11
N ASP A 136 -2.13 -8.45 -0.89
CA ASP A 136 -0.84 -8.95 -0.42
C ASP A 136 0.33 -8.16 -1.01
N PHE A 137 0.85 -7.22 -0.21
CA PHE A 137 1.99 -6.33 -0.52
C PHE A 137 3.26 -6.75 0.23
N GLN A 138 3.40 -8.02 0.59
CA GLN A 138 4.60 -8.45 1.31
C GLN A 138 5.87 -8.10 0.52
N GLN A 139 6.80 -7.39 1.17
CA GLN A 139 8.06 -6.89 0.59
C GLN A 139 7.89 -5.95 -0.61
N ALA A 140 6.71 -5.37 -0.83
CA ALA A 140 6.51 -4.36 -1.86
C ALA A 140 7.18 -3.03 -1.48
N ASP A 141 7.55 -2.25 -2.48
CA ASP A 141 8.03 -0.87 -2.31
C ASP A 141 6.88 0.09 -2.59
N LEU A 142 6.39 0.79 -1.58
CA LEU A 142 5.41 1.88 -1.65
C LEU A 142 6.05 3.21 -1.18
N SER A 143 7.37 3.33 -1.23
CA SER A 143 8.08 4.53 -0.78
C SER A 143 7.61 5.76 -1.57
N GLY A 144 7.29 6.83 -0.85
CA GLY A 144 6.79 8.08 -1.43
C GLY A 144 5.44 7.96 -2.17
N ALA A 145 4.70 6.85 -2.04
CA ALA A 145 3.38 6.72 -2.65
C ALA A 145 2.37 7.70 -2.04
N MET A 146 1.39 8.12 -2.83
CA MET A 146 0.24 8.91 -2.38
C MET A 146 -0.96 7.98 -2.24
N ALA A 147 -1.51 7.85 -1.04
CA ALA A 147 -2.58 6.90 -0.74
C ALA A 147 -3.70 7.55 0.09
N HIS A 148 -3.97 8.82 -0.15
CA HIS A 148 -5.01 9.52 0.61
C HIS A 148 -6.39 8.90 0.34
N ASP A 149 -7.20 8.79 1.40
CA ASP A 149 -8.52 8.12 1.38
C ASP A 149 -8.49 6.64 0.93
N ALA A 150 -7.33 5.99 0.86
CA ALA A 150 -7.22 4.62 0.36
C ALA A 150 -7.62 3.57 1.43
N LEU A 151 -8.10 2.41 0.99
CA LEU A 151 -8.54 1.33 1.88
C LEU A 151 -7.52 0.20 1.91
N PHE A 152 -6.86 0.00 3.05
CA PHE A 152 -5.91 -1.09 3.30
C PHE A 152 -6.42 -2.11 4.32
N ILE A 153 -7.73 -2.14 4.60
CA ILE A 153 -8.28 -2.99 5.67
C ILE A 153 -7.85 -4.45 5.45
N LYS A 154 -7.21 -5.07 6.45
CA LYS A 154 -6.66 -6.44 6.39
C LYS A 154 -5.57 -6.70 5.34
N ALA A 155 -5.02 -5.67 4.72
CA ALA A 155 -3.92 -5.82 3.78
C ALA A 155 -2.66 -6.37 4.49
N ASN A 156 -1.91 -7.21 3.77
CA ASN A 156 -0.64 -7.73 4.23
C ASN A 156 0.53 -6.91 3.69
N LEU A 157 1.07 -6.02 4.52
CA LEU A 157 2.18 -5.11 4.23
C LEU A 157 3.47 -5.54 4.96
N ARG A 158 3.58 -6.81 5.34
CA ARG A 158 4.75 -7.33 6.07
C ARG A 158 6.03 -7.04 5.29
N ARG A 159 6.99 -6.36 5.94
CA ARG A 159 8.27 -5.94 5.34
C ARG A 159 8.16 -5.06 4.09
N ALA A 160 7.00 -4.44 3.85
CA ALA A 160 6.89 -3.45 2.80
C ALA A 160 7.65 -2.17 3.19
N ASP A 161 8.09 -1.42 2.19
CA ASP A 161 8.59 -0.06 2.37
C ASP A 161 7.46 0.93 2.11
N LEU A 162 7.13 1.77 3.08
CA LEU A 162 6.16 2.86 3.01
C LEU A 162 6.83 4.19 3.43
N SER A 163 8.16 4.26 3.39
CA SER A 163 8.89 5.43 3.86
C SER A 163 8.51 6.67 3.06
N ASN A 164 8.30 7.77 3.80
CA ASN A 164 7.89 9.07 3.27
C ASN A 164 6.60 9.05 2.43
N ALA A 165 5.78 7.99 2.54
CA ALA A 165 4.51 7.92 1.86
C ALA A 165 3.46 8.80 2.54
N ASP A 166 2.50 9.28 1.75
CA ASP A 166 1.38 10.10 2.21
C ASP A 166 0.11 9.25 2.29
N PHE A 167 -0.24 8.83 3.50
CA PHE A 167 -1.39 7.98 3.83
C PHE A 167 -2.45 8.75 4.61
N ARG A 168 -2.51 10.08 4.44
CA ARG A 168 -3.51 10.89 5.15
C ARG A 168 -4.94 10.42 4.85
N ASP A 169 -5.74 10.26 5.90
CA ASP A 169 -7.10 9.71 5.84
C ASP A 169 -7.22 8.29 5.24
N ALA A 170 -6.12 7.54 5.09
CA ALA A 170 -6.16 6.14 4.69
C ALA A 170 -6.68 5.24 5.84
N HIS A 171 -7.34 4.14 5.49
CA HIS A 171 -7.88 3.18 6.46
C HIS A 171 -6.97 1.95 6.55
N LEU A 172 -6.23 1.80 7.65
CA LEU A 172 -5.30 0.68 7.86
C LEU A 172 -5.72 -0.29 8.96
N ASN A 173 -7.03 -0.35 9.28
CA ASN A 173 -7.52 -1.24 10.32
C ASN A 173 -7.17 -2.71 10.01
N ASP A 174 -6.72 -3.44 11.03
CA ASP A 174 -6.38 -4.87 10.95
C ASP A 174 -5.26 -5.19 9.92
N THR A 175 -4.44 -4.20 9.56
CA THR A 175 -3.30 -4.40 8.65
C THR A 175 -2.17 -5.18 9.31
N ASN A 176 -1.47 -5.98 8.51
CA ASN A 176 -0.22 -6.63 8.92
C ASN A 176 0.98 -5.81 8.43
N LEU A 177 1.56 -5.01 9.32
CA LEU A 177 2.71 -4.14 9.09
C LEU A 177 3.99 -4.65 9.78
N ILE A 178 4.05 -5.96 10.07
CA ILE A 178 5.20 -6.55 10.78
C ILE A 178 6.49 -6.25 10.01
N LYS A 179 7.45 -5.61 10.68
CA LYS A 179 8.76 -5.23 10.13
C LYS A 179 8.68 -4.36 8.87
N ALA A 180 7.56 -3.68 8.63
CA ALA A 180 7.46 -2.70 7.57
C ALA A 180 8.28 -1.45 7.90
N ASN A 181 8.76 -0.76 6.86
CA ASN A 181 9.38 0.55 7.01
C ASN A 181 8.34 1.64 6.77
N LEU A 182 8.01 2.43 7.78
CA LEU A 182 7.09 3.56 7.71
C LEU A 182 7.79 4.86 8.17
N SER A 183 9.12 4.94 8.02
CA SER A 183 9.86 6.12 8.46
C SER A 183 9.38 7.37 7.71
N GLY A 184 9.03 8.43 8.44
CA GLY A 184 8.52 9.65 7.83
C GLY A 184 7.16 9.53 7.16
N ILE A 185 6.40 8.44 7.38
CA ILE A 185 5.05 8.31 6.83
C ILE A 185 4.15 9.42 7.39
N ASN A 186 3.24 9.94 6.55
CA ASN A 186 2.18 10.82 7.00
C ASN A 186 0.85 10.08 7.11
N LEU A 187 0.31 9.97 8.32
CA LEU A 187 -0.97 9.33 8.64
C LEU A 187 -1.94 10.30 9.31
N GLU A 188 -1.66 11.60 9.28
CA GLU A 188 -2.57 12.61 9.84
C GLU A 188 -3.88 12.70 9.04
N SER A 189 -4.91 13.32 9.59
CA SER A 189 -6.07 13.68 8.78
C SER A 189 -5.81 14.96 7.99
N LEU A 190 -6.36 15.06 6.77
CA LEU A 190 -6.44 16.34 6.05
C LEU A 190 -7.41 17.32 6.72
N GLN A 191 -8.30 16.83 7.59
CA GLN A 191 -9.21 17.66 8.36
C GLN A 191 -8.55 18.11 9.68
N PRO A 192 -8.66 19.40 10.08
CA PRO A 192 -7.95 19.93 11.26
C PRO A 192 -8.14 19.16 12.57
N ASP A 193 -9.34 18.59 12.76
CA ASP A 193 -9.76 17.80 13.92
C ASP A 193 -10.14 16.36 13.53
N GLY A 194 -9.76 15.94 12.33
CA GLY A 194 -10.03 14.59 11.84
C GLY A 194 -9.09 13.55 12.47
N PHE A 195 -9.51 12.30 12.37
CA PHE A 195 -8.76 11.14 12.84
C PHE A 195 -8.53 10.17 11.69
N SER A 196 -7.30 9.71 11.54
CA SER A 196 -6.98 8.52 10.75
C SER A 196 -6.98 7.30 11.65
N ALA A 197 -7.35 6.13 11.11
CA ALA A 197 -7.49 4.91 11.89
C ALA A 197 -6.55 3.80 11.40
N ILE A 198 -5.78 3.26 12.35
CA ILE A 198 -4.92 2.10 12.18
C ILE A 198 -5.24 1.00 13.21
N ASN A 199 -6.46 0.99 13.74
CA ASN A 199 -6.87 0.13 14.85
C ASN A 199 -6.62 -1.36 14.53
N LEU A 200 -6.25 -2.15 15.54
CA LEU A 200 -5.98 -3.58 15.43
C LEU A 200 -4.76 -3.92 14.54
N ALA A 201 -4.02 -2.94 14.02
CA ALA A 201 -2.88 -3.20 13.16
C ALA A 201 -1.74 -3.90 13.93
N ASN A 202 -1.04 -4.80 13.24
CA ASN A 202 0.16 -5.44 13.76
C ASN A 202 1.42 -4.76 13.21
N LEU A 203 2.06 -3.95 14.04
CA LEU A 203 3.26 -3.16 13.78
C LEU A 203 4.49 -3.74 14.46
N GLU A 204 4.51 -5.04 14.78
CA GLU A 204 5.65 -5.66 15.47
C GLU A 204 6.95 -5.47 14.67
N GLY A 205 7.93 -4.84 15.30
CA GLY A 205 9.24 -4.55 14.71
C GLY A 205 9.20 -3.56 13.55
N ALA A 206 8.09 -2.85 13.33
CA ALA A 206 7.98 -1.83 12.30
C ALA A 206 8.84 -0.59 12.63
N ASN A 207 9.26 0.13 11.60
CA ASN A 207 9.99 1.39 11.75
C ASN A 207 9.09 2.59 11.47
N LEU A 208 8.66 3.31 12.48
CA LEU A 208 7.89 4.56 12.40
C LEU A 208 8.74 5.78 12.81
N SER A 209 10.07 5.71 12.68
CA SER A 209 10.93 6.85 13.02
C SER A 209 10.52 8.11 12.24
N GLY A 210 10.28 9.21 12.94
CA GLY A 210 9.84 10.48 12.34
C GLY A 210 8.45 10.44 11.69
N ALA A 211 7.62 9.42 11.97
CA ALA A 211 6.26 9.35 11.43
C ALA A 211 5.36 10.48 12.00
N HIS A 212 4.46 10.97 11.15
CA HIS A 212 3.46 11.98 11.50
C HIS A 212 2.15 11.27 11.84
N LEU A 213 1.84 11.20 13.13
CA LEU A 213 0.77 10.38 13.72
C LEU A 213 -0.12 11.21 14.65
N ARG A 214 -0.22 12.53 14.43
CA ARG A 214 -1.11 13.39 15.21
C ARG A 214 -2.57 12.99 14.98
N ASN A 215 -3.36 12.99 16.05
CA ASN A 215 -4.78 12.63 16.02
C ASN A 215 -5.06 11.25 15.38
N ILE A 216 -4.19 10.27 15.55
CA ILE A 216 -4.48 8.91 15.07
C ILE A 216 -5.27 8.10 16.10
N SER A 217 -6.16 7.24 15.61
CA SER A 217 -6.69 6.12 16.37
C SER A 217 -5.81 4.89 16.13
N ALA A 218 -5.13 4.44 17.17
CA ALA A 218 -4.24 3.27 17.16
C ALA A 218 -4.64 2.25 18.24
N GLU A 219 -5.94 2.08 18.44
CA GLU A 219 -6.52 1.21 19.45
C GLU A 219 -6.23 -0.26 19.16
N ASP A 220 -5.92 -1.02 20.20
CA ASP A 220 -5.63 -2.46 20.17
C ASP A 220 -4.52 -2.87 19.18
N CYS A 221 -3.64 -1.93 18.83
CA CYS A 221 -2.49 -2.21 17.98
C CYS A 221 -1.40 -3.03 18.68
N VAL A 222 -0.71 -3.87 17.93
CA VAL A 222 0.49 -4.59 18.39
C VAL A 222 1.72 -3.82 17.93
N MET A 223 2.36 -3.06 18.82
CA MET A 223 3.54 -2.23 18.57
C MET A 223 4.78 -2.75 19.32
N ARG A 224 4.95 -4.08 19.37
CA ARG A 224 6.11 -4.70 20.05
C ARG A 224 7.38 -4.42 19.26
N ASN A 225 8.47 -4.04 19.94
CA ASN A 225 9.76 -3.74 19.29
C ASN A 225 9.68 -2.67 18.19
N VAL A 226 8.66 -1.82 18.21
CA VAL A 226 8.50 -0.77 17.20
C VAL A 226 9.54 0.33 17.42
N ASN A 227 10.03 0.93 16.34
CA ASN A 227 10.82 2.16 16.42
C ASN A 227 9.90 3.36 16.18
N LEU A 228 9.66 4.18 17.20
CA LEU A 228 8.88 5.42 17.11
C LEU A 228 9.77 6.67 17.27
N SER A 229 11.09 6.52 17.16
CA SER A 229 12.01 7.62 17.47
C SER A 229 11.69 8.88 16.65
N GLY A 230 11.48 10.00 17.35
CA GLY A 230 11.11 11.28 16.73
C GLY A 230 9.72 11.34 16.08
N ALA A 231 8.87 10.32 16.23
CA ALA A 231 7.50 10.35 15.73
C ALA A 231 6.62 11.31 16.56
N ASP A 232 5.58 11.85 15.93
CA ASP A 232 4.58 12.69 16.61
C ASP A 232 3.27 11.92 16.80
N LEU A 233 3.00 11.47 18.03
CA LEU A 233 1.75 10.81 18.44
C LEU A 233 0.82 11.77 19.20
N SER A 234 1.01 13.09 19.08
CA SER A 234 0.17 14.04 19.80
C SER A 234 -1.33 13.79 19.56
N HIS A 235 -2.08 13.73 20.65
CA HIS A 235 -3.52 13.46 20.69
C HIS A 235 -3.95 12.11 20.08
N ALA A 236 -3.02 11.16 19.96
CA ALA A 236 -3.37 9.80 19.54
C ALA A 236 -4.22 9.09 20.59
N VAL A 237 -5.19 8.30 20.12
CA VAL A 237 -6.01 7.39 20.94
C VAL A 237 -5.39 6.00 20.88
N MET A 238 -4.88 5.52 22.01
CA MET A 238 -4.07 4.29 22.09
C MET A 238 -4.63 3.28 23.11
N GLY A 239 -5.96 3.20 23.20
CA GLY A 239 -6.65 2.22 24.05
C GLY A 239 -6.16 0.79 23.76
N GLY A 240 -5.69 0.05 24.77
CA GLY A 240 -5.27 -1.35 24.59
C GLY A 240 -3.97 -1.59 23.80
N THR A 241 -3.33 -0.56 23.25
CA THR A 241 -2.12 -0.71 22.43
C THR A 241 -0.97 -1.34 23.21
N VAL A 242 -0.24 -2.26 22.56
CA VAL A 242 0.88 -2.99 23.16
C VAL A 242 2.22 -2.48 22.63
N MET A 243 2.89 -1.64 23.40
CA MET A 243 4.18 -1.01 23.06
C MET A 243 5.35 -1.64 23.83
N ARG A 244 5.41 -2.97 23.96
CA ARG A 244 6.50 -3.61 24.70
C ARG A 244 7.82 -3.53 23.93
N SER A 245 8.89 -3.12 24.62
CA SER A 245 10.22 -2.94 24.02
C SER A 245 10.25 -1.97 22.83
N ALA A 246 9.30 -1.04 22.75
CA ALA A 246 9.30 0.03 21.76
C ALA A 246 10.41 1.06 22.06
N ASP A 247 11.08 1.54 21.01
CA ASP A 247 11.93 2.74 21.09
C ASP A 247 11.06 3.98 20.93
N VAL A 248 10.91 4.74 22.01
CA VAL A 248 10.09 5.96 22.08
C VAL A 248 10.95 7.23 22.23
N THR A 249 12.22 7.15 21.84
CA THR A 249 13.16 8.26 21.99
C THR A 249 12.71 9.47 21.18
N ASN A 250 12.52 10.62 21.85
CA ASN A 250 12.02 11.87 21.25
C ASN A 250 10.62 11.76 20.62
N THR A 251 9.85 10.71 20.92
CA THR A 251 8.46 10.59 20.45
C THR A 251 7.57 11.54 21.25
N ASN A 252 6.71 12.31 20.57
CA ASN A 252 5.77 13.21 21.22
C ASN A 252 4.48 12.49 21.63
N PHE A 253 4.13 12.52 22.92
CA PHE A 253 2.89 11.95 23.47
C PHE A 253 1.96 13.00 24.07
N GLU A 254 2.07 14.27 23.66
CA GLU A 254 1.19 15.33 24.15
C GLU A 254 -0.29 14.93 24.00
N GLY A 255 -1.05 14.97 25.10
CA GLY A 255 -2.47 14.65 25.10
C GLY A 255 -2.82 13.17 24.88
N VAL A 256 -1.86 12.24 24.98
CA VAL A 256 -2.12 10.79 24.86
C VAL A 256 -2.43 10.19 26.24
N GLU A 257 -3.54 9.44 26.35
CA GLU A 257 -3.86 8.68 27.55
C GLU A 257 -3.07 7.35 27.60
N LEU A 258 -2.07 7.28 28.48
CA LEU A 258 -1.19 6.11 28.62
C LEU A 258 -1.67 5.08 29.65
N ALA A 259 -2.84 5.27 30.26
CA ALA A 259 -3.36 4.40 31.33
C ALA A 259 -3.58 2.95 30.86
N SER A 260 -4.11 2.77 29.66
CA SER A 260 -4.39 1.46 29.04
C SER A 260 -3.26 0.90 28.16
N VAL A 261 -2.25 1.71 27.84
CA VAL A 261 -1.14 1.29 26.97
C VAL A 261 -0.20 0.34 27.72
N THR A 262 0.13 -0.82 27.14
CA THR A 262 1.15 -1.71 27.72
C THR A 262 2.54 -1.22 27.31
N MET A 263 3.37 -0.84 28.29
CA MET A 263 4.63 -0.11 28.06
C MET A 263 5.89 -0.86 28.57
N ASP A 264 5.79 -2.15 28.89
CA ASP A 264 6.91 -2.90 29.49
C ASP A 264 8.18 -2.81 28.64
N PHE A 265 9.32 -2.55 29.29
CA PHE A 265 10.65 -2.46 28.66
C PHE A 265 10.81 -1.33 27.63
N SER A 266 9.89 -0.37 27.59
CA SER A 266 10.04 0.88 26.83
C SER A 266 10.48 2.02 27.73
N ASN A 267 11.56 2.68 27.35
CA ASN A 267 12.12 3.79 28.14
C ASN A 267 11.39 5.11 27.84
N PHE A 268 10.24 5.31 28.46
CA PHE A 268 9.45 6.55 28.34
C PHE A 268 10.12 7.78 28.99
N SER A 269 11.24 7.65 29.71
CA SER A 269 12.01 8.83 30.15
C SER A 269 12.69 9.57 29.00
N LYS A 270 12.80 8.94 27.82
CA LYS A 270 13.28 9.56 26.58
C LYS A 270 12.17 10.11 25.69
N ALA A 271 10.91 9.92 26.05
CA ALA A 271 9.77 10.46 25.31
C ALA A 271 9.54 11.94 25.66
N LEU A 272 8.83 12.65 24.78
CA LEU A 272 8.42 14.05 24.98
C LEU A 272 6.95 14.08 25.40
N ASN A 273 6.61 14.98 26.33
CA ASN A 273 5.24 15.28 26.75
C ASN A 273 4.40 14.07 27.20
N ALA A 274 5.04 12.98 27.63
CA ALA A 274 4.36 11.78 28.09
C ALA A 274 3.90 11.95 29.55
N ASP A 275 2.58 11.96 29.76
CA ASP A 275 2.00 11.90 31.11
C ASP A 275 1.91 10.44 31.57
N ILE A 276 2.94 9.99 32.31
CA ILE A 276 3.07 8.60 32.75
C ILE A 276 2.30 8.41 34.06
N PRO A 277 1.28 7.52 34.11
CA PRO A 277 0.54 7.24 35.33
C PRO A 277 1.47 6.82 36.47
N SER A 278 1.22 7.32 37.69
CA SER A 278 2.08 7.11 38.86
C SER A 278 2.37 5.63 39.15
N TYR A 279 1.39 4.76 38.95
CA TYR A 279 1.50 3.32 39.15
C TYR A 279 2.33 2.60 38.06
N LYS A 280 2.69 3.26 36.95
CA LYS A 280 3.57 2.75 35.89
C LYS A 280 5.00 3.26 35.96
N GLN A 281 5.32 4.18 36.87
CA GLN A 281 6.64 4.83 36.95
C GLN A 281 7.79 3.86 37.29
N ASN A 282 7.49 2.69 37.85
CA ASN A 282 8.49 1.65 38.17
C ASN A 282 8.87 0.76 36.97
N LEU A 283 8.32 1.02 35.78
CA LEU A 283 8.64 0.31 34.53
C LEU A 283 9.79 0.99 33.73
N ARG A 284 10.50 1.93 34.36
CA ARG A 284 11.62 2.69 33.77
C ARG A 284 12.91 1.88 33.65
#